data_AF-A0A200H8K0-F1
#
_entry.id   AF-A0A200H8K0-F1
#
_cell.length_a   1.000
_cell.length_b   1.000
_cell.length_c   1.000
_cell.angle_alpha   90.00
_cell.angle_beta   90.00
_cell.angle_gamma   90.00
#
_symmetry.space_group_name_H-M   'P 1'
#
loop_
_entity.id
_entity.type
_entity.pdbx_description
1 polymer ?
#
loop_
_entity_poly.entity_id
_entity_poly.type
_entity_poly.pdbx_seq_one_letter_code
_entity_poly.pdbx_strand_id
1 'polypeptide(L)'
;MESRDEFNDDAAREALASIDGVRDGVADHAAAPTGYYAYLGVGAGLLTVSPAADAWQPLIALLGAVIVISSVFWYRRSTGVWDFGNPFVREAWRYWLMIVPFVLGVLTSVITENLAVATISGVAVVLLWAIIGPQWDRDYRRALRAAS
;
A
#
# COMPACT_ATOMS: atom_id res chain seq x y z
N MET A 1 42.68 23.95 20.81
CA MET A 1 42.52 22.75 19.97
C MET A 1 41.05 22.33 19.96
N GLU A 2 40.15 23.32 19.96
CA GLU A 2 38.71 23.22 20.29
C GLU A 2 37.84 23.51 19.04
N SER A 3 38.45 24.12 18.00
CA SER A 3 37.77 24.58 16.79
C SER A 3 37.50 23.49 15.74
N ARG A 4 38.05 22.28 15.92
CA ARG A 4 37.83 21.16 14.98
C ARG A 4 36.63 20.31 15.36
N ASP A 5 36.33 20.21 16.65
CA ASP A 5 35.20 19.43 17.16
C ASP A 5 33.89 20.25 17.04
N GLU A 6 33.90 21.56 17.33
CA GLU A 6 32.75 22.45 17.08
C GLU A 6 32.38 22.53 15.58
N PHE A 7 33.37 22.61 14.69
CA PHE A 7 33.13 22.62 13.24
C PHE A 7 32.54 21.30 12.72
N ASN A 8 32.91 20.17 13.33
CA ASN A 8 32.35 18.86 12.98
C ASN A 8 30.91 18.71 13.50
N ASP A 9 30.62 19.23 14.70
CA ASP A 9 29.29 19.18 15.30
C ASP A 9 28.29 20.06 14.55
N ASP A 10 28.68 21.25 14.12
CA ASP A 10 27.81 22.14 13.33
C ASP A 10 27.59 21.61 11.91
N ALA A 11 28.62 21.06 11.26
CA ALA A 11 28.47 20.41 9.95
C ALA A 11 27.62 19.12 10.03
N ALA A 12 27.73 18.36 11.14
CA ALA A 12 26.89 17.20 11.39
C ALA A 12 25.42 17.60 11.64
N ARG A 13 25.18 18.69 12.39
CA ARG A 13 23.84 19.24 12.61
C ARG A 13 23.22 19.76 11.32
N GLU A 14 23.98 20.46 10.49
CA GLU A 14 23.50 20.98 9.21
C GLU A 14 23.23 19.86 8.20
N ALA A 15 24.06 18.81 8.19
CA ALA A 15 23.82 17.60 7.40
C ALA A 15 22.56 16.86 7.88
N LEU A 16 22.37 16.68 9.19
CA LEU A 16 21.16 16.06 9.77
C LEU A 16 19.92 16.89 9.47
N ALA A 17 19.98 18.22 9.59
CA ALA A 17 18.88 19.12 9.25
C ALA A 17 18.52 19.07 7.75
N SER A 18 19.51 18.89 6.87
CA SER A 18 19.27 18.69 5.43
C SER A 18 18.61 17.34 5.14
N ILE A 19 18.98 16.28 5.88
CA ILE A 19 18.37 14.96 5.78
C ILE A 19 16.92 14.99 6.31
N ASP A 20 16.67 15.68 7.43
CA ASP A 20 15.33 15.86 8.00
C ASP A 20 14.42 16.66 7.06
N GLY A 21 14.93 17.72 6.40
CA GLY A 21 14.17 18.48 5.41
C GLY A 21 13.80 17.68 4.14
N VAL A 22 14.71 16.83 3.65
CA VAL A 22 14.41 15.90 2.54
C VAL A 22 13.40 14.83 2.98
N ARG A 23 13.48 14.40 4.23
CA ARG A 23 12.64 13.34 4.81
C ARG A 23 11.20 13.81 5.05
N ASP A 24 10.99 15.02 5.55
CA ASP A 24 9.67 15.64 5.65
C ASP A 24 9.07 15.83 4.25
N GLY A 25 9.90 16.22 3.28
CA GLY A 25 9.51 16.25 1.86
C GLY A 25 9.03 14.88 1.34
N VAL A 26 9.74 13.79 1.64
CA VAL A 26 9.34 12.42 1.25
C VAL A 26 8.06 11.99 1.98
N ALA A 27 7.92 12.28 3.28
CA ALA A 27 6.75 11.90 4.07
C ALA A 27 5.47 12.60 3.60
N ASP A 28 5.58 13.86 3.14
CA ASP A 28 4.47 14.61 2.58
C ASP A 28 4.11 14.16 1.16
N HIS A 29 5.08 13.69 0.38
CA HIS A 29 4.83 13.12 -0.95
C HIS A 29 4.39 11.65 -0.90
N ALA A 30 4.64 10.91 0.17
CA ALA A 30 4.28 9.50 0.30
C ALA A 30 2.78 9.25 0.57
N ALA A 31 1.94 10.29 0.64
CA ALA A 31 0.52 10.12 0.86
C ALA A 31 -0.17 9.55 -0.39
N ALA A 32 -0.85 8.40 -0.24
CA ALA A 32 -1.66 7.88 -1.33
C ALA A 32 -2.76 8.89 -1.75
N PRO A 33 -3.02 9.07 -3.05
CA PRO A 33 -4.06 9.97 -3.52
C PRO A 33 -5.46 9.49 -3.09
N THR A 34 -6.41 10.42 -2.95
CA THR A 34 -7.78 10.11 -2.52
C THR A 34 -8.41 9.07 -3.44
N GLY A 35 -8.95 8.00 -2.86
CA GLY A 35 -9.58 6.90 -3.60
C GLY A 35 -8.62 5.80 -4.08
N TYR A 36 -7.30 5.96 -3.89
CA TYR A 36 -6.29 4.96 -4.28
C TYR A 36 -6.62 3.56 -3.79
N TYR A 37 -6.82 3.39 -2.48
CA TYR A 37 -7.07 2.08 -1.89
C TYR A 37 -8.42 1.47 -2.27
N ALA A 38 -9.42 2.29 -2.56
CA ALA A 38 -10.70 1.79 -3.08
C ALA A 38 -10.53 1.25 -4.50
N TYR A 39 -9.84 2.00 -5.37
CA TYR A 39 -9.56 1.59 -6.74
C TYR A 39 -8.68 0.34 -6.80
N LEU A 40 -7.59 0.31 -6.02
CA LEU A 40 -6.73 -0.85 -5.88
C LEU A 40 -7.50 -2.06 -5.29
N GLY A 41 -8.37 -1.81 -4.32
CA GLY A 41 -9.28 -2.80 -3.75
C GLY A 41 -10.21 -3.42 -4.78
N VAL A 42 -10.71 -2.65 -5.77
CA VAL A 42 -11.48 -3.18 -6.91
C VAL A 42 -10.63 -4.16 -7.73
N GLY A 43 -9.39 -3.81 -8.03
CA GLY A 43 -8.45 -4.70 -8.72
C GLY A 43 -8.25 -6.01 -7.96
N ALA A 44 -7.99 -5.92 -6.65
CA ALA A 44 -7.86 -7.08 -5.77
C ALA A 44 -9.15 -7.93 -5.71
N GLY A 45 -10.31 -7.29 -5.58
CA GLY A 45 -11.61 -7.96 -5.56
C GLY A 45 -11.92 -8.71 -6.85
N LEU A 46 -11.61 -8.13 -8.01
CA LEU A 46 -11.74 -8.82 -9.30
C LEU A 46 -10.80 -10.03 -9.40
N LEU A 47 -9.56 -9.89 -8.92
CA LEU A 47 -8.63 -11.03 -8.86
C LEU A 47 -9.14 -12.13 -7.92
N THR A 48 -9.80 -11.78 -6.81
CA THR A 48 -10.48 -12.74 -5.93
C THR A 48 -11.63 -13.47 -6.63
N VAL A 49 -12.46 -12.76 -7.42
CA VAL A 49 -13.60 -13.36 -8.13
C VAL A 49 -13.16 -14.22 -9.31
N SER A 50 -12.07 -13.83 -9.98
CA SER A 50 -11.64 -14.41 -11.26
C SER A 50 -11.57 -15.93 -11.33
N PRO A 51 -11.08 -16.68 -10.30
CA PRO A 51 -10.96 -18.14 -10.39
C PRO A 51 -12.30 -18.88 -10.49
N ALA A 52 -13.39 -18.29 -10.00
CA ALA A 52 -14.72 -18.90 -9.98
C ALA A 52 -15.62 -18.41 -11.15
N ALA A 53 -15.05 -17.72 -12.13
CA ALA A 53 -15.79 -17.05 -13.20
C ALA A 53 -15.85 -17.82 -14.54
N ASP A 54 -15.49 -19.12 -14.53
CA ASP A 54 -15.52 -20.01 -15.70
C ASP A 54 -14.94 -19.37 -16.97
N ALA A 55 -15.76 -19.23 -18.03
CA ALA A 55 -15.36 -18.67 -19.31
C ALA A 55 -14.92 -17.20 -19.24
N TRP A 56 -15.31 -16.46 -18.21
CA TRP A 56 -14.95 -15.06 -18.01
C TRP A 56 -13.69 -14.86 -17.18
N GLN A 57 -13.13 -15.93 -16.59
CA GLN A 57 -11.91 -15.90 -15.80
C GLN A 57 -10.78 -15.07 -16.44
N PRO A 58 -10.35 -15.30 -17.69
CA PRO A 58 -9.22 -14.55 -18.25
C PRO A 58 -9.51 -13.06 -18.39
N LEU A 59 -10.76 -12.70 -18.72
CA LEU A 59 -11.17 -11.30 -18.86
C LEU A 59 -11.19 -10.59 -17.50
N ILE A 60 -11.79 -11.22 -16.48
CA ILE A 60 -11.87 -10.65 -15.12
C ILE A 60 -10.47 -10.54 -14.50
N ALA A 61 -9.63 -11.58 -14.67
CA ALA A 61 -8.25 -11.56 -14.21
C ALA A 61 -7.44 -10.44 -14.89
N LEU A 62 -7.60 -10.27 -16.21
CA LEU A 62 -6.95 -9.20 -16.96
C LEU A 62 -7.39 -7.82 -16.47
N LEU A 63 -8.69 -7.60 -16.29
CA LEU A 63 -9.21 -6.33 -15.78
C LEU A 63 -8.69 -6.04 -14.36
N GLY A 64 -8.70 -7.04 -13.48
CA GLY A 64 -8.13 -6.92 -12.13
C GLY A 64 -6.65 -6.57 -12.16
N ALA A 65 -5.85 -7.26 -12.98
CA ALA A 65 -4.43 -7.00 -13.14
C ALA A 65 -4.17 -5.59 -13.70
N VAL A 66 -4.92 -5.15 -14.71
CA VAL A 66 -4.82 -3.78 -15.27
C VAL A 66 -5.13 -2.72 -14.20
N ILE A 67 -6.13 -2.94 -13.36
CA ILE A 67 -6.45 -2.02 -12.26
C ILE A 67 -5.33 -1.97 -11.22
N VAL A 68 -4.77 -3.12 -10.82
CA VAL A 68 -3.64 -3.16 -9.88
C VAL A 68 -2.41 -2.47 -10.47
N ILE A 69 -2.04 -2.79 -11.71
CA ILE A 69 -0.89 -2.19 -12.39
C ILE A 69 -1.08 -0.68 -12.56
N SER A 70 -2.24 -0.25 -13.03
CA SER A 70 -2.56 1.19 -13.17
C SER A 70 -2.58 1.91 -11.83
N SER A 71 -2.98 1.25 -10.75
CA SER A 71 -2.88 1.79 -9.38
C SER A 71 -1.43 2.04 -9.00
N VAL A 72 -0.52 1.09 -9.26
CA VAL A 72 0.92 1.27 -9.01
C VAL A 72 1.47 2.47 -9.79
N PHE A 73 1.10 2.62 -11.07
CA PHE A 73 1.49 3.77 -11.87
C PHE A 73 0.90 5.09 -11.35
N TRP A 74 -0.36 5.09 -10.94
CA TRP A 74 -1.04 6.26 -10.38
C TRP A 74 -0.40 6.69 -9.07
N TYR A 75 -0.12 5.74 -8.17
CA TYR A 75 0.60 5.98 -6.93
C TYR A 75 1.96 6.58 -7.22
N ARG A 76 2.79 5.91 -8.04
CA ARG A 76 4.12 6.38 -8.41
C ARG A 76 4.10 7.78 -9.02
N ARG A 77 3.15 8.07 -9.90
CA ARG A 77 3.05 9.39 -10.54
C ARG A 77 2.62 10.48 -9.56
N SER A 78 1.84 10.13 -8.54
CA SER A 78 1.35 11.08 -7.54
C SER A 78 2.38 11.33 -6.43
N THR A 79 3.07 10.27 -5.99
CA THR A 79 3.99 10.33 -4.85
C THR A 79 5.45 10.50 -5.25
N GLY A 80 5.82 10.19 -6.48
CA GLY A 80 7.20 10.24 -6.96
C GLY A 80 8.12 9.16 -6.37
N VAL A 81 7.62 8.35 -5.42
CA VAL A 81 8.40 7.34 -4.69
C VAL A 81 7.93 5.94 -5.06
N TRP A 82 8.89 5.03 -5.19
CA TRP A 82 8.63 3.60 -5.30
C TRP A 82 8.83 2.95 -3.92
N ASP A 83 7.81 3.05 -3.07
CA ASP A 83 7.78 2.33 -1.80
C ASP A 83 6.50 1.51 -1.73
N PHE A 84 6.66 0.19 -1.58
CA PHE A 84 5.55 -0.74 -1.41
C PHE A 84 5.02 -0.76 0.04
N GLY A 85 5.52 0.13 0.89
CA GLY A 85 5.29 0.10 2.33
C GLY A 85 6.15 -0.99 2.95
N ASN A 86 6.90 -0.65 3.97
CA ASN A 86 7.69 -1.64 4.70
C ASN A 86 6.72 -2.51 5.55
N PRO A 87 6.59 -3.83 5.28
CA PRO A 87 5.64 -4.69 6.01
C PRO A 87 6.10 -5.03 7.43
N PHE A 88 7.25 -4.48 7.87
CA PHE A 88 7.85 -4.73 9.18
C PHE A 88 7.90 -3.49 10.08
N VAL A 89 7.30 -2.35 9.70
CA VAL A 89 7.12 -1.25 10.66
C VAL A 89 6.13 -1.65 11.75
N ARG A 90 6.27 -1.06 12.94
CA ARG A 90 5.50 -1.39 14.16
C ARG A 90 3.96 -1.38 13.96
N GLU A 91 3.44 -0.61 13.00
CA GLU A 91 2.01 -0.55 12.68
C GLU A 91 1.59 -1.39 11.46
N ALA A 92 2.44 -2.29 10.97
CA ALA A 92 2.18 -3.13 9.79
C ALA A 92 1.00 -4.12 9.95
N TRP A 93 0.40 -4.24 11.13
CA TRP A 93 -0.77 -5.11 11.33
C TRP A 93 -1.93 -4.73 10.40
N ARG A 94 -2.15 -3.43 10.11
CA ARG A 94 -3.20 -2.99 9.16
C ARG A 94 -2.89 -3.41 7.72
N TYR A 95 -1.62 -3.42 7.33
CA TYR A 95 -1.20 -3.99 6.05
C TYR A 95 -1.57 -5.48 5.97
N TRP A 96 -1.26 -6.25 7.01
CA TRP A 96 -1.61 -7.67 7.08
C TRP A 96 -3.12 -7.92 7.08
N LEU A 97 -3.91 -7.02 7.68
CA LEU A 97 -5.37 -7.06 7.57
C LEU A 97 -5.89 -6.85 6.15
N MET A 98 -5.14 -6.21 5.25
CA MET A 98 -5.55 -6.13 3.84
C MET A 98 -5.11 -7.37 3.05
N ILE A 99 -3.87 -7.81 3.25
CA ILE A 99 -3.25 -8.87 2.45
C ILE A 99 -3.77 -10.26 2.83
N VAL A 100 -3.88 -10.59 4.13
CA VAL A 100 -4.30 -11.93 4.56
C VAL A 100 -5.72 -12.26 4.07
N PRO A 101 -6.73 -11.37 4.25
CA PRO A 101 -8.08 -11.64 3.74
C PRO A 101 -8.16 -11.69 2.22
N PHE A 102 -7.35 -10.91 1.52
CA PHE A 102 -7.24 -11.02 0.06
C PHE A 102 -6.74 -12.41 -0.35
N VAL A 103 -5.62 -12.86 0.21
CA VAL A 103 -5.04 -14.19 -0.11
C VAL A 103 -6.02 -15.31 0.26
N LEU A 104 -6.63 -15.24 1.45
CA LEU A 104 -7.65 -16.21 1.86
C LEU A 104 -8.85 -16.20 0.91
N GLY A 105 -9.33 -15.03 0.49
CA GLY A 105 -10.42 -14.90 -0.47
C GLY A 105 -10.09 -15.55 -1.81
N VAL A 106 -8.88 -15.33 -2.35
CA VAL A 106 -8.42 -16.00 -3.58
C VAL A 106 -8.40 -17.51 -3.38
N LEU A 107 -7.77 -18.01 -2.30
CA LEU A 107 -7.68 -19.44 -2.02
C LEU A 107 -9.05 -20.10 -1.87
N THR A 108 -9.96 -19.48 -1.12
CA THR A 108 -11.34 -19.97 -0.99
C THR A 108 -12.05 -20.00 -2.34
N SER A 109 -11.86 -19.00 -3.19
CA SER A 109 -12.45 -18.95 -4.53
C SER A 109 -11.92 -20.06 -5.44
N VAL A 110 -10.62 -20.35 -5.36
CA VAL A 110 -9.98 -21.47 -6.10
C VAL A 110 -10.47 -22.83 -5.58
N ILE A 111 -10.57 -23.02 -4.26
CA ILE A 111 -10.93 -24.32 -3.68
C ILE A 111 -12.41 -24.65 -3.88
N THR A 112 -13.28 -23.65 -3.76
CA THR A 112 -14.73 -23.87 -3.80
C THR A 112 -15.31 -23.78 -5.20
N GLU A 113 -14.63 -23.07 -6.11
CA GLU A 113 -15.10 -22.74 -7.46
C GLU A 113 -16.54 -22.15 -7.46
N ASN A 114 -16.94 -21.53 -6.34
CA ASN A 114 -18.29 -21.03 -6.14
C ASN A 114 -18.32 -19.52 -6.36
N LEU A 115 -18.95 -19.09 -7.45
CA LEU A 115 -19.02 -17.68 -7.84
C LEU A 115 -19.65 -16.80 -6.75
N ALA A 116 -20.64 -17.29 -6.00
CA ALA A 116 -21.27 -16.50 -4.93
C ALA A 116 -20.30 -16.28 -3.76
N VAL A 117 -19.58 -17.31 -3.34
CA VAL A 117 -18.56 -17.22 -2.28
C VAL A 117 -17.41 -16.31 -2.73
N ALA A 118 -16.95 -16.45 -3.97
CA ALA A 118 -15.90 -15.63 -4.55
C ALA A 118 -16.33 -14.15 -4.64
N THR A 119 -17.59 -13.89 -5.04
CA THR A 119 -18.16 -12.53 -5.11
C THR A 119 -18.26 -11.88 -3.73
N ILE A 120 -18.78 -12.60 -2.72
CA ILE A 120 -18.85 -12.09 -1.35
C ILE A 120 -17.45 -11.78 -0.82
N SER A 121 -16.49 -12.68 -1.06
CA SER A 121 -15.09 -12.49 -0.66
C SER A 121 -14.46 -11.30 -1.37
N GLY A 122 -14.68 -11.15 -2.68
CA GLY A 122 -14.19 -10.03 -3.48
C GLY A 122 -14.76 -8.69 -3.00
N VAL A 123 -16.06 -8.61 -2.73
CA VAL A 123 -16.70 -7.41 -2.17
C VAL A 123 -16.12 -7.08 -0.78
N ALA A 124 -15.94 -8.10 0.07
CA ALA A 124 -15.32 -7.91 1.37
C ALA A 124 -13.89 -7.36 1.26
N VAL A 125 -13.08 -7.84 0.31
CA VAL A 125 -11.74 -7.32 0.01
C VAL A 125 -11.81 -5.85 -0.41
N VAL A 126 -12.71 -5.48 -1.33
CA VAL A 126 -12.89 -4.09 -1.77
C VAL A 126 -13.19 -3.16 -0.60
N LEU A 127 -14.18 -3.53 0.22
CA LEU A 127 -14.60 -2.74 1.39
C LEU A 127 -13.46 -2.62 2.41
N LEU A 128 -12.77 -3.73 2.67
CA LEU A 128 -11.67 -3.77 3.60
C LEU A 128 -10.53 -2.84 3.18
N TRP A 129 -10.14 -2.87 1.90
CA TRP A 129 -9.09 -1.99 1.38
C TRP A 129 -9.54 -0.53 1.36
N ALA A 130 -10.79 -0.24 1.00
CA ALA A 130 -11.34 1.11 1.02
C ALA A 130 -11.37 1.72 2.44
N ILE A 131 -11.61 0.91 3.48
CA ILE A 131 -11.72 1.37 4.87
C ILE A 131 -10.37 1.36 5.60
N ILE A 132 -9.61 0.28 5.48
CA ILE A 132 -8.36 0.06 6.22
C ILE A 132 -7.15 0.66 5.49
N GLY A 133 -7.15 0.69 4.16
CA GLY A 133 -6.07 1.27 3.36
C GLY A 133 -5.71 2.71 3.75
N PRO A 134 -6.69 3.64 3.83
CA PRO A 134 -6.41 5.00 4.28
C PRO A 134 -5.90 5.10 5.72
N GLN A 135 -6.24 4.13 6.57
CA GLN A 135 -5.78 4.08 7.96
C GLN A 135 -4.34 3.59 8.03
N TRP A 136 -4.01 2.54 7.27
CA TRP A 136 -2.64 2.05 7.09
C TRP A 136 -1.71 3.14 6.55
N ASP A 137 -2.13 3.86 5.50
CA ASP A 137 -1.34 4.95 4.91
C ASP A 137 -1.01 6.07 5.92
N ARG A 138 -1.97 6.42 6.78
CA ARG A 138 -1.74 7.40 7.86
C ARG A 138 -0.75 6.89 8.89
N ASP A 139 -0.87 5.64 9.32
CA ASP A 139 0.04 5.05 10.30
C ASP A 139 1.45 4.90 9.76
N TYR A 140 1.55 4.46 8.51
CA TYR A 140 2.83 4.30 7.81
C TYR A 140 3.55 5.65 7.71
N ARG A 141 2.85 6.73 7.35
CA ARG A 141 3.41 8.10 7.37
C ARG A 141 3.83 8.55 8.78
N ARG A 142 3.05 8.23 9.82
CA ARG A 142 3.44 8.51 11.21
C ARG A 142 4.70 7.75 11.61
N ALA A 143 4.81 6.48 11.22
CA ALA A 143 5.98 5.66 11.49
C ALA A 143 7.23 6.20 10.79
N LEU A 144 7.12 6.65 9.53
CA LEU A 144 8.23 7.29 8.81
C LEU A 144 8.74 8.56 9.50
N ARG A 145 7.81 9.36 10.04
CA ARG A 145 8.10 10.58 10.84
C ARG A 145 8.55 10.32 12.27
N ALA A 146 8.37 9.10 12.81
CA ALA A 146 8.75 8.75 14.19
C ALA A 146 10.02 7.89 14.27
N ALA A 147 10.45 7.30 13.15
CA ALA A 147 11.74 6.64 13.01
C ALA A 147 12.89 7.65 12.76
N SER A 148 12.64 8.95 12.95
CA SER A 148 13.59 10.06 13.00
C SER A 148 13.93 10.35 14.45
#